data_AF-A0A0R0DYR8-F1
#
_entry.id   AF-A0A0R0DYR8-F1
#
_cell.length_a   1.000
_cell.length_b   1.000
_cell.length_c   1.000
_cell.angle_alpha   90.00
_cell.angle_beta   90.00
_cell.angle_gamma   90.00
#
_symmetry.space_group_name_H-M   'P 1'
#
loop_
_entity.id
_entity.type
_entity.pdbx_description
1 polymer ?
#
loop_
_entity_poly.entity_id
_entity_poly.type
_entity_poly.pdbx_seq_one_letter_code
_entity_poly.pdbx_strand_id
1 'polypeptide(L)'
;MCDKLGHEWPLYAVPRHDGSPHVEVSGDQLSYVVTERGSEFERRTTTSQDDLLYWLTSDMVFSLAGHYELNHREAGRDFRRIMFARELELMGRINPAWRERKEAEILDILARHPYRDENEA
;
A
#
# COMPACT_ATOMS: atom_id res chain seq x y z
N MET A 1 12.70 5.31 20.26
CA MET A 1 12.47 5.58 18.82
C MET A 1 11.36 4.68 18.28
N CYS A 2 10.25 4.52 19.02
CA CYS A 2 9.05 3.79 18.58
C CYS A 2 7.76 4.63 18.71
N ASP A 3 7.79 5.78 19.38
CA ASP A 3 6.59 6.58 19.66
C ASP A 3 6.04 7.39 18.47
N LYS A 4 6.73 7.38 17.31
CA LYS A 4 6.36 8.20 16.15
C LYS A 4 5.56 7.47 15.07
N LEU A 5 5.63 6.15 14.99
CA LEU A 5 4.97 5.41 13.92
C LEU A 5 3.44 5.39 14.06
N GLY A 6 2.92 5.31 15.29
CA GLY A 6 1.47 5.25 15.54
C GLY A 6 0.72 6.58 15.36
N HIS A 7 1.43 7.72 15.34
CA HIS A 7 0.81 9.04 15.21
C HIS A 7 0.57 9.45 13.75
N GLU A 8 1.43 8.98 12.83
CA GLU A 8 1.36 9.33 11.40
C GLU A 8 0.40 8.42 10.62
N TRP A 9 0.11 7.22 11.12
CA TRP A 9 -0.78 6.23 10.48
C TRP A 9 -1.87 5.73 11.42
N PRO A 10 -2.83 6.60 11.79
CA PRO A 10 -3.95 6.20 12.65
C PRO A 10 -4.87 5.20 11.94
N LEU A 11 -5.24 4.13 12.65
CA LEU A 11 -6.29 3.22 12.22
C LEU A 11 -7.66 3.82 12.57
N TYR A 12 -8.52 3.99 11.57
CA TYR A 12 -9.87 4.52 11.78
C TYR A 12 -10.92 3.41 11.80
N ALA A 13 -11.95 3.57 12.63
CA ALA A 13 -13.14 2.72 12.67
C ALA A 13 -14.37 3.39 12.03
N VAL A 14 -14.20 4.61 11.50
CA VAL A 14 -15.27 5.42 10.90
C VAL A 14 -14.79 6.08 9.61
N PRO A 15 -15.69 6.36 8.66
CA PRO A 15 -15.33 7.03 7.40
C PRO A 15 -14.65 8.38 7.63
N ARG A 16 -13.65 8.67 6.78
CA ARG A 16 -12.92 9.94 6.77
C ARG A 16 -13.23 10.82 5.55
N HIS A 17 -13.69 10.20 4.46
CA HIS A 17 -13.99 10.86 3.19
C HIS A 17 -12.81 11.59 2.52
N ASP A 18 -11.58 11.38 3.00
CA ASP A 18 -10.34 11.99 2.51
C ASP A 18 -9.44 10.99 1.77
N GLY A 19 -9.94 9.77 1.49
CA GLY A 19 -9.18 8.69 0.88
C GLY A 19 -8.43 7.81 1.89
N SER A 20 -8.39 8.18 3.17
CA SER A 20 -7.83 7.29 4.21
C SER A 20 -8.74 6.09 4.45
N PRO A 21 -8.17 4.88 4.62
CA PRO A 21 -8.98 3.71 4.91
C PRO A 21 -9.52 3.72 6.35
N HIS A 22 -10.66 3.08 6.54
CA HIS A 22 -11.19 2.69 7.84
C HIS A 22 -11.57 1.20 7.85
N VAL A 23 -11.68 0.65 9.05
CA VAL A 23 -12.04 -0.76 9.26
C VAL A 23 -13.44 -0.86 9.86
N GLU A 24 -14.26 -1.70 9.25
CA GLU A 24 -15.57 -2.09 9.77
C GLU A 24 -15.55 -3.58 10.16
N VAL A 25 -16.14 -3.90 11.30
CA VAL A 25 -16.23 -5.28 11.81
C VAL A 25 -17.70 -5.65 12.00
N SER A 26 -18.11 -6.77 11.41
CA SER A 26 -19.47 -7.31 11.53
C SER A 26 -19.41 -8.82 11.74
N GLY A 27 -19.56 -9.26 12.99
CA GLY A 27 -19.30 -10.65 13.35
C GLY A 27 -17.83 -11.00 13.08
N ASP A 28 -17.61 -12.08 12.33
CA ASP A 28 -16.26 -12.53 11.91
C ASP A 28 -15.77 -11.83 10.64
N GLN A 29 -16.61 -11.02 9.99
CA GLN A 29 -16.23 -10.31 8.77
C GLN A 29 -15.50 -9.00 9.10
N LEU A 30 -14.33 -8.85 8.50
CA LEU A 30 -13.48 -7.67 8.52
C LEU A 30 -13.58 -6.96 7.17
N SER A 31 -13.83 -5.66 7.17
CA SER A 31 -13.89 -4.86 5.94
C SER A 31 -12.85 -3.73 5.99
N TYR A 32 -11.98 -3.68 4.97
CA TYR A 32 -11.17 -2.51 4.64
C TYR A 32 -11.98 -1.65 3.68
N VAL A 33 -12.24 -0.40 4.07
CA VAL A 33 -13.10 0.51 3.31
C VAL A 33 -12.38 1.82 3.08
N VAL A 34 -12.37 2.30 1.83
CA VAL A 34 -11.85 3.61 1.46
C VAL A 34 -13.03 4.48 1.05
N THR A 35 -13.13 5.66 1.65
CA THR A 35 -14.14 6.66 1.28
C THR A 35 -13.47 7.93 0.83
N GLU A 36 -13.93 8.50 -0.28
CA GLU A 36 -13.43 9.75 -0.84
C GLU A 36 -14.61 10.64 -1.22
N ARG A 37 -14.58 11.93 -0.84
CA ARG A 37 -15.58 12.94 -1.23
C ARG A 37 -17.04 12.53 -0.91
N GLY A 38 -17.24 11.83 0.20
CA GLY A 38 -18.56 11.40 0.64
C GLY A 38 -19.07 10.11 -0.02
N SER A 39 -18.25 9.41 -0.80
CA SER A 39 -18.62 8.15 -1.45
C SER A 39 -17.64 7.03 -1.12
N GLU A 40 -18.13 5.79 -1.10
CA GLU A 40 -17.28 4.60 -1.01
C GLU A 40 -16.53 4.43 -2.33
N PHE A 41 -15.20 4.47 -2.27
CA PHE A 41 -14.32 4.27 -3.40
C PHE A 41 -13.93 2.79 -3.54
N GLU A 42 -13.68 2.13 -2.40
CA GLU A 42 -13.26 0.74 -2.37
C GLU A 42 -13.77 0.04 -1.10
N ARG A 43 -14.15 -1.23 -1.24
CA ARG A 43 -14.39 -2.15 -0.14
C ARG A 43 -13.78 -3.51 -0.43
N ARG A 44 -12.96 -3.99 0.50
CA ARG A 44 -12.44 -5.36 0.53
C ARG A 44 -12.90 -6.02 1.82
N THR A 45 -13.37 -7.26 1.72
CA THR A 45 -13.88 -8.03 2.87
C THR A 45 -13.11 -9.32 3.02
N THR A 46 -12.82 -9.71 4.26
CA THR A 46 -12.15 -10.97 4.58
C THR A 46 -12.59 -11.44 5.97
N THR A 47 -12.38 -12.71 6.28
CA THR A 47 -12.43 -13.23 7.66
C THR A 47 -11.03 -13.45 8.23
N SER A 48 -9.99 -13.24 7.42
CA SER A 48 -8.59 -13.40 7.80
C SER A 48 -8.02 -12.09 8.35
N GLN A 49 -7.55 -12.12 9.60
CA GLN A 49 -6.82 -10.99 10.18
C GLN A 49 -5.53 -10.68 9.40
N ASP A 50 -4.85 -11.70 8.88
CA ASP A 50 -3.61 -11.52 8.11
C ASP A 50 -3.87 -10.72 6.81
N ASP A 51 -4.99 -10.99 6.12
CA ASP A 51 -5.37 -10.24 4.92
C ASP A 51 -5.67 -8.77 5.23
N LEU A 52 -6.42 -8.50 6.30
CA LEU A 52 -6.73 -7.14 6.71
C LEU A 52 -5.44 -6.37 7.05
N LEU A 53 -4.56 -6.98 7.84
CA LEU A 53 -3.29 -6.38 8.24
C LEU A 53 -2.37 -6.17 7.03
N TYR A 54 -2.36 -7.10 6.08
CA TYR A 54 -1.65 -6.95 4.82
C TYR A 54 -2.14 -5.73 4.03
N TRP A 55 -3.46 -5.53 3.88
CA TRP A 55 -3.99 -4.38 3.14
C TRP A 55 -3.62 -3.05 3.79
N LEU A 56 -3.81 -2.92 5.11
CA LEU A 56 -3.44 -1.71 5.86
C LEU A 56 -1.94 -1.43 5.77
N THR A 57 -1.12 -2.46 5.94
CA THR A 57 0.34 -2.32 5.88
C THR A 57 0.81 -1.97 4.47
N SER A 58 0.22 -2.59 3.45
CA SER A 58 0.53 -2.33 2.05
C SER A 58 0.26 -0.87 1.69
N ASP A 59 -0.84 -0.28 2.16
CA ASP A 59 -1.19 1.13 1.89
C ASP A 59 -0.18 2.11 2.54
N MET A 60 0.17 1.84 3.81
CA MET A 60 1.22 2.58 4.51
C MET A 60 2.57 2.45 3.79
N VAL A 61 2.97 1.23 3.40
CA VAL A 61 4.24 0.96 2.74
C VAL A 61 4.31 1.61 1.37
N PHE A 62 3.22 1.60 0.59
CA PHE A 62 3.12 2.32 -0.69
C PHE A 62 3.41 3.82 -0.49
N SER A 63 2.79 4.43 0.51
CA SER A 63 2.99 5.85 0.81
C SER A 63 4.42 6.15 1.25
N LEU A 64 5.03 5.32 2.11
CA LEU A 64 6.42 5.47 2.52
C LEU A 64 7.39 5.29 1.35
N ALA A 65 7.14 4.30 0.47
CA ALA A 65 7.94 4.04 -0.71
C ALA A 65 7.84 5.19 -1.73
N GLY A 66 6.66 5.79 -1.90
CA GLY A 66 6.47 6.97 -2.75
C GLY A 66 7.25 8.19 -2.23
N HIS A 67 7.20 8.46 -0.93
CA HIS A 67 8.02 9.53 -0.34
C HIS A 67 9.52 9.25 -0.50
N TYR A 68 9.94 8.00 -0.34
CA TYR A 68 11.32 7.61 -0.56
C TYR A 68 11.73 7.84 -2.03
N GLU A 69 10.92 7.40 -2.99
CA GLU A 69 11.15 7.62 -4.41
C GLU A 69 11.31 9.10 -4.74
N LEU A 70 10.41 9.97 -4.24
CA LEU A 70 10.49 11.41 -4.49
C LEU A 70 11.85 12.02 -4.10
N ASN A 71 12.45 11.52 -3.01
CA ASN A 71 13.75 11.98 -2.53
C ASN A 71 14.96 11.34 -3.24
N HIS A 72 14.74 10.29 -4.03
CA HIS A 72 15.78 9.54 -4.74
C HIS A 72 15.53 9.45 -6.25
N ARG A 73 14.63 10.29 -6.77
CA ARG A 73 14.15 10.22 -8.14
C ARG A 73 15.28 10.37 -9.15
N GLU A 74 15.29 9.46 -10.11
CA GLU A 74 16.19 9.49 -11.26
C GLU A 74 15.41 10.04 -12.47
N ALA A 75 15.86 11.16 -13.03
CA ALA A 75 15.20 11.77 -14.19
C ALA A 75 15.24 10.82 -15.41
N GLY A 76 14.13 10.76 -16.16
CA GLY A 76 13.99 9.89 -17.33
C GLY A 76 13.82 8.40 -17.02
N ARG A 77 13.69 8.01 -15.74
CA ARG A 77 13.43 6.63 -15.32
C ARG A 77 12.05 6.52 -14.70
N ASP A 78 11.36 5.41 -14.95
CA ASP A 78 10.07 5.11 -14.36
C ASP A 78 10.20 5.05 -12.83
N PHE A 79 9.52 5.99 -12.15
CA PHE A 79 9.55 6.14 -10.70
C PHE A 79 9.23 4.83 -9.96
N ARG A 80 8.38 3.98 -10.56
CA ARG A 80 7.96 2.71 -9.97
C ARG A 80 9.12 1.77 -9.72
N ARG A 81 10.23 1.89 -10.44
CA ARG A 81 11.42 1.05 -10.21
C ARG A 81 12.00 1.24 -8.80
N ILE A 82 12.12 2.49 -8.34
CA ILE A 82 12.62 2.82 -7.00
C ILE A 82 11.53 2.53 -5.97
N MET A 83 10.29 2.92 -6.26
CA MET A 83 9.15 2.73 -5.36
C MET A 83 8.89 1.24 -5.07
N PHE A 84 8.74 0.40 -6.10
CA PHE A 84 8.49 -1.04 -5.94
C PHE A 84 9.63 -1.77 -5.24
N ALA A 85 10.88 -1.42 -5.53
CA ALA A 85 12.03 -1.96 -4.80
C ALA A 85 11.93 -1.63 -3.30
N ARG A 86 11.55 -0.40 -2.96
CA ARG A 86 11.37 0.04 -1.58
C ARG A 86 10.17 -0.63 -0.91
N GLU A 87 9.06 -0.83 -1.62
CA GLU A 87 7.91 -1.59 -1.12
C GLU A 87 8.33 -3.03 -0.75
N LEU A 88 9.04 -3.74 -1.64
CA LEU A 88 9.49 -5.11 -1.38
C LEU A 88 10.47 -5.20 -0.21
N GLU A 89 11.38 -4.24 -0.07
CA GLU A 89 12.29 -4.16 1.08
C GLU A 89 11.50 -4.01 2.38
N LEU A 90 10.59 -3.04 2.44
CA LEU A 90 9.81 -2.75 3.65
C LEU A 90 8.87 -3.90 4.02
N MET A 91 8.12 -4.42 3.05
CA MET A 91 7.26 -5.58 3.27
C MET A 91 8.06 -6.78 3.76
N GLY A 92 9.25 -7.04 3.20
CA GLY A 92 10.10 -8.17 3.61
C GLY A 92 10.64 -8.05 5.03
N ARG A 93 10.89 -6.82 5.50
CA ARG A 93 11.28 -6.57 6.89
C ARG A 93 10.14 -6.77 7.88
N ILE A 94 8.89 -6.61 7.44
CA ILE A 94 7.69 -6.81 8.25
C ILE A 94 7.32 -8.29 8.27
N ASN A 95 7.18 -8.90 7.10
CA ASN A 95 6.83 -10.30 6.93
C ASN A 95 7.31 -10.82 5.56
N PRO A 96 8.22 -11.81 5.50
CA PRO A 96 8.71 -12.38 4.25
C PRO A 96 7.60 -12.88 3.30
N ALA A 97 6.53 -13.49 3.84
CA ALA A 97 5.40 -13.96 3.03
C ALA A 97 4.63 -12.80 2.40
N TRP A 98 4.56 -11.66 3.09
CA TRP A 98 3.94 -10.45 2.54
C TRP A 98 4.80 -9.80 1.45
N ARG A 99 6.13 -9.90 1.51
CA ARG A 99 7.01 -9.52 0.40
C ARG A 99 6.72 -10.34 -0.85
N GLU A 100 6.60 -11.67 -0.71
CA GLU A 100 6.30 -12.56 -1.84
C GLU A 100 4.93 -12.23 -2.45
N ARG A 101 3.91 -11.99 -1.61
CA ARG A 101 2.59 -11.53 -2.06
C ARG A 101 2.67 -10.20 -2.80
N LYS A 102 3.41 -9.22 -2.27
CA LYS A 102 3.60 -7.91 -2.90
C LYS A 102 4.37 -8.00 -4.23
N GLU A 103 5.36 -8.89 -4.30
CA GLU A 103 6.13 -9.15 -5.53
C GLU A 103 5.23 -9.70 -6.63
N ALA A 104 4.34 -10.65 -6.31
CA ALA A 104 3.36 -11.16 -7.26
C ALA A 104 2.41 -10.05 -7.78
N GLU A 105 1.93 -9.17 -6.90
CA GLU A 105 1.09 -8.02 -7.28
C GLU A 105 1.83 -7.04 -8.21
N ILE A 106 3.09 -6.73 -7.89
CA ILE A 106 3.95 -5.87 -8.72
C ILE A 106 4.17 -6.49 -10.10
N LEU A 107 4.46 -7.79 -10.17
CA LEU A 107 4.66 -8.50 -11.42
C LEU A 107 3.40 -8.48 -12.29
N ASP A 108 2.21 -8.66 -11.70
CA ASP A 108 0.94 -8.55 -12.43
C ASP A 108 0.70 -7.13 -12.97
N ILE A 109 1.00 -6.10 -12.17
CA ILE A 109 0.94 -4.70 -12.61
C ILE A 109 1.90 -4.48 -13.80
N LEU A 110 3.13 -4.96 -13.73
CA LEU A 110 4.14 -4.77 -14.77
C LEU A 110 3.86 -5.58 -16.03
N ALA A 111 3.19 -6.72 -15.92
CA ALA A 111 2.72 -7.48 -17.08
C ALA A 111 1.70 -6.67 -17.91
N ARG A 112 0.82 -5.91 -17.24
CA ARG A 112 -0.22 -5.07 -17.88
C ARG A 112 0.28 -3.66 -18.21
N HIS A 113 1.22 -3.15 -17.41
CA HIS A 113 1.76 -1.80 -17.47
C HIS A 113 3.27 -1.83 -17.27
N PRO A 114 4.05 -2.25 -18.29
CA PRO A 114 5.51 -2.30 -18.22
C PRO A 114 6.13 -0.96 -17.82
N TYR A 115 7.37 -0.99 -17.34
CA TYR A 115 8.13 0.23 -17.09
C TYR A 115 8.27 1.08 -18.37
N ARG A 116 8.32 2.40 -18.19
CA ARG A 116 8.55 3.35 -19.28
C ARG A 116 9.67 4.30 -18.88
N ASP A 117 10.87 3.99 -19.36
CA ASP A 117 12.02 4.88 -19.23
C ASP A 117 12.16 5.71 -20.52
N GLU A 118 12.53 6.98 -20.41
CA GLU A 118 12.69 7.88 -21.57
C GLU A 118 13.83 7.44 -22.51
N ASN A 119 14.71 6.55 -22.04
CA ASN A 119 15.87 6.04 -22.77
C ASN A 119 15.67 4.67 -23.43
N GLU A 120 14.47 4.07 -23.36
CA GLU A 120 14.15 2.83 -24.07
C GLU A 120 13.38 3.17 -25.37
N ALA A 121 14.15 3.54 -26.41
CA ALA A 121 13.70 3.65 -27.80
C ALA A 121 14.11 2.42 -28.60
#